data_AF-A0A5U6ZE94-F1
#
_entry.id   AF-A0A5U6ZE94-F1
#
_cell.length_a   1.000
_cell.length_b   1.000
_cell.length_c   1.000
_cell.angle_alpha   90.00
_cell.angle_beta   90.00
_cell.angle_gamma   90.00
#
_symmetry.space_group_name_H-M   'P 1'
#
loop_
_entity.id
_entity.type
_entity.pdbx_description
1 polymer ?
#
loop_
_entity_poly.entity_id
_entity_poly.type
_entity_poly.pdbx_seq_one_letter_code
_entity_poly.pdbx_strand_id
1 'polypeptide(L)'
;MMIIISLTILIIILTYFIEINSVVHGQGVITTKDNAQLISLSKGGTIQDIYVAEGDTVKKGELLAKVVNLDLQKEYQRYRTQKGYLDKDVNEISFILDKENESGLITLDGTRSLSNKEVKANIELVHSQIRAKELKKTSLDSEISGLQEKLSSKEKELALLAEEIN
;
A
#
# COMPACT_ATOMS: atom_id res chain seq x y z
N MET A 1 -19.15 -81.69 -65.17
CA MET A 1 -18.24 -81.43 -64.03
C MET A 1 -17.29 -80.27 -64.30
N MET A 2 -16.56 -80.24 -65.43
CA MET A 2 -15.56 -79.19 -65.72
C MET A 2 -16.13 -77.76 -65.88
N ILE A 3 -17.30 -77.62 -66.52
CA ILE A 3 -18.00 -76.32 -66.64
C ILE A 3 -18.43 -75.74 -65.28
N ILE A 4 -18.84 -76.62 -64.36
CA ILE A 4 -19.27 -76.22 -63.03
C ILE A 4 -18.06 -75.70 -62.23
N ILE A 5 -16.90 -76.36 -62.37
CA ILE A 5 -15.64 -75.95 -61.73
C ILE A 5 -15.12 -74.62 -62.31
N SER A 6 -15.24 -74.41 -63.62
CA SER A 6 -14.85 -73.15 -64.25
C SER A 6 -15.71 -71.97 -63.77
N LEU A 7 -17.01 -72.19 -63.61
CA LEU A 7 -17.95 -71.16 -63.19
C LEU A 7 -17.75 -70.76 -61.72
N THR A 8 -17.45 -71.73 -60.84
CA THR A 8 -17.19 -71.45 -59.43
C THR A 8 -15.88 -70.68 -59.25
N ILE A 9 -14.83 -71.03 -59.98
CA ILE A 9 -13.55 -70.29 -59.96
C ILE A 9 -13.73 -68.84 -60.44
N LEU A 10 -14.53 -68.63 -61.48
CA LEU A 10 -14.81 -67.30 -62.01
C LEU A 10 -15.53 -66.41 -60.97
N ILE A 11 -16.51 -66.96 -60.25
CA ILE A 11 -17.25 -66.23 -59.22
C ILE A 11 -16.33 -65.85 -58.05
N ILE A 12 -15.44 -66.76 -57.62
CA ILE A 12 -14.49 -66.50 -56.53
C ILE A 12 -13.54 -65.35 -56.89
N ILE A 13 -13.01 -65.36 -58.12
CA ILE A 13 -12.16 -64.29 -58.63
C ILE A 13 -12.91 -62.96 -58.67
N LEU A 14 -14.17 -62.98 -59.11
CA LEU A 14 -14.98 -61.77 -59.20
C LEU A 14 -15.27 -61.19 -57.80
N THR A 15 -15.59 -62.03 -56.82
CA THR A 15 -15.83 -61.60 -55.43
C THR A 15 -14.58 -61.06 -54.76
N TYR A 16 -13.38 -61.57 -55.11
CA TYR A 16 -12.12 -61.07 -54.56
C TYR A 16 -11.83 -59.59 -54.94
N PHE A 17 -12.26 -59.16 -56.13
CA PHE A 17 -12.07 -57.78 -56.60
C PHE A 17 -13.13 -56.79 -56.08
N ILE A 18 -14.11 -57.25 -55.30
CA ILE A 18 -15.15 -56.36 -54.75
C ILE A 18 -14.67 -55.80 -53.41
N GLU A 19 -14.20 -54.55 -53.43
CA GLU A 19 -13.93 -53.79 -52.21
C GLU A 19 -15.25 -53.41 -51.52
N ILE A 20 -15.48 -53.96 -50.33
CA ILE A 20 -16.66 -53.64 -49.53
C ILE A 20 -16.40 -52.31 -48.81
N ASN A 21 -17.00 -51.24 -49.31
CA ASN A 21 -16.89 -49.92 -48.72
C ASN A 21 -17.86 -49.81 -47.53
N SER A 22 -17.36 -50.01 -46.31
CA SER A 22 -18.17 -49.90 -45.09
C SER A 22 -18.24 -48.44 -44.65
N VAL A 23 -19.36 -47.78 -44.94
CA VAL A 23 -19.64 -46.43 -44.46
C VAL A 23 -20.43 -46.52 -43.16
N VAL A 24 -19.74 -46.33 -42.03
CA VAL A 24 -20.36 -46.27 -40.71
C VAL A 24 -20.85 -44.85 -40.46
N HIS A 25 -22.17 -44.67 -40.39
CA HIS A 25 -22.79 -43.39 -40.06
C HIS A 25 -22.86 -43.25 -38.54
N GLY A 26 -21.93 -42.49 -37.97
CA GLY A 26 -21.99 -42.08 -36.56
C GLY A 26 -22.78 -40.78 -36.41
N GLN A 27 -23.78 -40.75 -35.53
CA GLN A 27 -24.39 -39.50 -35.09
C GLN A 27 -23.63 -39.00 -33.87
N GLY A 28 -23.10 -37.78 -33.96
CA GLY A 28 -22.43 -37.10 -32.87
C GLY A 28 -22.77 -35.61 -32.91
N VAL A 29 -23.00 -35.03 -31.74
CA VAL A 29 -23.17 -33.57 -31.60
C VAL A 29 -21.80 -32.96 -31.34
N ILE A 30 -21.44 -31.96 -32.14
CA ILE A 30 -20.23 -31.18 -31.91
C ILE A 30 -20.55 -30.20 -30.79
N THR A 31 -19.98 -30.44 -29.60
CA THR A 31 -19.99 -29.49 -28.50
C THR A 31 -18.61 -28.87 -28.34
N THR A 32 -18.56 -27.58 -28.04
CA THR A 32 -17.31 -26.92 -27.68
C THR A 32 -16.89 -27.40 -26.29
N LYS A 33 -15.63 -27.82 -26.15
CA LYS A 33 -15.08 -28.32 -24.89
C LYS A 33 -15.00 -27.24 -23.82
N ASP A 34 -14.85 -25.99 -24.25
CA ASP A 34 -14.68 -24.83 -23.39
C ASP A 34 -15.94 -23.98 -23.36
N ASN A 35 -16.43 -23.81 -22.14
CA ASN A 35 -17.69 -23.19 -21.76
C ASN A 35 -17.73 -21.71 -22.16
N ALA A 36 -18.90 -21.23 -22.59
CA ALA A 36 -19.18 -19.81 -22.74
C ALA A 36 -18.86 -19.09 -21.41
N GLN A 37 -17.76 -18.34 -21.39
CA GLN A 37 -17.39 -17.53 -20.22
C GLN A 37 -18.11 -16.19 -20.31
N LEU A 38 -18.97 -15.92 -19.33
CA LEU A 38 -19.57 -14.60 -19.17
C LEU A 38 -18.50 -13.64 -18.62
N ILE A 39 -18.04 -12.72 -19.47
CA ILE A 39 -17.11 -11.68 -19.07
C ILE A 39 -17.92 -10.53 -18.45
N SER A 40 -17.67 -10.26 -17.17
CA SER A 40 -18.32 -9.17 -16.44
C SER A 40 -17.30 -8.28 -15.75
N LEU A 41 -17.65 -7.01 -15.57
CA LEU A 41 -16.83 -6.05 -14.86
C LEU A 41 -17.22 -6.02 -13.39
N SER A 42 -16.24 -6.18 -12.49
CA SER A 42 -16.47 -6.18 -11.04
C SER A 42 -17.00 -4.83 -10.52
N LYS A 43 -16.53 -3.73 -11.11
CA LYS A 43 -17.05 -2.38 -10.87
C LYS A 43 -17.65 -1.94 -12.21
N GLY A 44 -18.97 -1.77 -12.25
CA GLY A 44 -19.70 -1.39 -13.47
C GLY A 44 -19.23 -0.06 -14.06
N GLY A 45 -19.88 0.42 -15.12
CA GLY A 45 -19.54 1.70 -15.74
C GLY A 45 -20.22 1.85 -17.09
N THR A 46 -19.95 2.98 -17.75
CA THR A 46 -20.48 3.23 -19.09
C THR A 46 -19.51 2.69 -20.13
N ILE A 47 -20.00 1.85 -21.03
CA ILE A 47 -19.22 1.37 -22.19
C ILE A 47 -18.90 2.59 -23.05
N GLN A 48 -17.62 2.86 -23.25
CA GLN A 48 -17.13 3.93 -24.11
C GLN A 48 -16.93 3.41 -25.53
N ASP A 49 -16.16 2.33 -25.67
CA ASP A 49 -15.86 1.71 -26.97
C ASP A 49 -15.95 0.18 -26.86
N ILE A 50 -16.34 -0.46 -27.95
CA ILE A 50 -16.29 -1.92 -28.15
C ILE A 50 -15.38 -2.16 -29.35
N TYR A 51 -14.38 -3.03 -29.20
CA TYR A 51 -13.35 -3.27 -30.21
C TYR A 51 -13.51 -4.61 -30.95
N VAL A 52 -14.55 -5.38 -30.60
CA VAL A 52 -14.79 -6.73 -31.13
C VAL A 52 -16.23 -6.87 -31.58
N ALA A 53 -16.45 -7.64 -32.65
CA ALA A 53 -17.77 -7.98 -33.16
C ALA A 53 -18.14 -9.45 -32.88
N GLU A 54 -19.41 -9.78 -33.07
CA GLU A 54 -19.88 -11.16 -32.93
C GLU A 54 -19.20 -12.06 -33.98
N GLY A 55 -18.60 -13.16 -33.52
CA GLY A 55 -17.89 -14.12 -34.38
C GLY A 55 -16.39 -13.86 -34.52
N ASP A 56 -15.86 -12.77 -33.96
CA ASP A 56 -14.43 -12.50 -33.97
C ASP A 56 -13.64 -13.48 -33.08
N THR A 57 -12.46 -13.88 -33.55
CA THR A 57 -11.54 -14.72 -32.78
C THR A 57 -10.56 -13.84 -32.01
N VAL A 58 -10.65 -13.86 -30.69
CA VAL A 58 -9.82 -13.04 -29.79
C VAL A 58 -8.80 -13.87 -29.02
N LYS A 59 -7.65 -13.26 -28.70
CA LYS A 59 -6.60 -13.89 -27.88
C LYS A 59 -6.75 -13.51 -26.41
N LYS A 60 -6.19 -14.33 -25.52
CA LYS A 60 -6.16 -14.03 -24.08
C LYS A 60 -5.42 -12.70 -23.83
N GLY A 61 -6.10 -11.77 -23.15
CA GLY A 61 -5.57 -10.44 -22.82
C GLY A 61 -5.82 -9.37 -23.87
N GLU A 62 -6.53 -9.69 -24.95
CA GLU A 62 -6.94 -8.72 -25.96
C GLU A 62 -8.02 -7.77 -25.41
N LEU A 63 -7.95 -6.51 -25.81
CA LEU A 63 -8.90 -5.49 -25.38
C LEU A 63 -10.24 -5.69 -26.11
N LEU A 64 -11.27 -6.11 -25.37
CA LEU A 64 -12.60 -6.34 -25.94
C LEU A 64 -13.45 -5.07 -25.94
N ALA A 65 -13.46 -4.35 -24.83
CA ALA A 65 -14.23 -3.13 -24.64
C ALA A 65 -13.56 -2.20 -23.62
N LYS A 66 -13.73 -0.90 -23.80
CA LYS A 66 -13.28 0.12 -22.86
C LYS A 66 -14.49 0.65 -22.11
N VAL A 67 -14.42 0.59 -20.79
CA VAL A 67 -15.48 1.08 -19.89
C VAL A 67 -14.93 2.20 -19.03
N VAL A 68 -15.70 3.28 -18.92
CA VAL A 68 -15.35 4.43 -18.08
C VAL A 68 -16.32 4.49 -16.91
N ASN A 69 -15.76 4.54 -15.70
CA ASN A 69 -16.51 4.78 -14.48
C ASN A 69 -16.00 6.06 -13.83
N LEU A 70 -16.85 7.09 -13.80
CA LEU A 70 -16.52 8.39 -13.23
C LEU A 70 -16.26 8.31 -11.71
N ASP A 71 -17.00 7.46 -11.00
CA ASP A 71 -16.84 7.28 -9.55
C ASP A 71 -15.52 6.61 -9.21
N LEU A 72 -15.07 5.63 -10.02
CA LEU A 72 -13.73 5.05 -9.87
C LEU A 72 -12.62 6.07 -10.14
N GLN A 73 -12.81 6.96 -11.13
CA GLN A 73 -11.85 8.03 -11.35
C GLN A 73 -11.80 8.98 -10.15
N LYS A 74 -12.95 9.40 -9.61
CA LYS A 74 -13.01 10.25 -8.41
C LYS A 74 -12.35 9.56 -7.21
N GLU A 75 -12.67 8.28 -6.98
CA GLU A 75 -12.09 7.47 -5.91
C GLU A 75 -10.56 7.35 -6.06
N TYR A 76 -10.08 7.06 -7.27
CA TYR A 76 -8.65 7.02 -7.57
C TYR A 76 -7.96 8.36 -7.30
N GLN A 77 -8.54 9.48 -7.73
CA GLN A 77 -7.97 10.81 -7.48
C GLN A 77 -7.96 11.17 -5.99
N ARG A 78 -8.99 10.80 -5.24
CA ARG A 78 -9.02 10.97 -3.78
C ARG A 78 -7.90 10.18 -3.11
N TYR A 79 -7.75 8.90 -3.44
CA TYR A 79 -6.68 8.07 -2.87
C TYR A 79 -5.29 8.53 -3.26
N ARG A 80 -5.10 8.95 -4.52
CA ARG A 80 -3.82 9.53 -4.98
C ARG A 80 -3.46 10.79 -4.19
N THR A 81 -4.44 11.64 -3.95
CA THR A 81 -4.26 12.87 -3.16
C THR A 81 -3.94 12.54 -1.71
N GLN A 82 -4.66 11.61 -1.10
CA GLN A 82 -4.43 11.17 0.29
C GLN A 82 -3.04 10.54 0.45
N LYS A 83 -2.61 9.70 -0.50
CA LYS A 83 -1.25 9.16 -0.54
C LYS A 83 -0.21 10.28 -0.60
N GLY A 84 -0.45 11.31 -1.41
CA GLY A 84 0.47 12.45 -1.50
C GLY A 84 0.58 13.27 -0.21
N TYR A 85 -0.51 13.41 0.56
CA TYR A 85 -0.44 14.03 1.88
C TYR A 85 0.32 13.15 2.87
N LEU A 86 0.02 11.85 2.92
CA LEU A 86 0.69 10.94 3.84
C LEU A 86 2.19 10.80 3.55
N ASP A 87 2.58 10.82 2.27
CA ASP A 87 3.99 10.80 1.86
C ASP A 87 4.74 12.06 2.33
N LYS A 88 4.09 13.22 2.29
CA LYS A 88 4.64 14.46 2.86
C LYS A 88 4.78 14.35 4.37
N ASP A 89 3.77 13.84 5.06
CA ASP A 89 3.80 13.66 6.52
C ASP A 89 4.93 12.72 6.95
N VAL A 90 5.12 11.59 6.23
CA VAL A 90 6.22 10.65 6.48
C VAL A 90 7.58 11.29 6.24
N ASN A 91 7.74 12.04 5.14
CA ASN A 91 8.98 12.76 4.84
C ASN A 91 9.27 13.86 5.89
N GLU A 92 8.25 14.55 6.38
CA GLU A 92 8.39 15.56 7.43
C GLU A 92 8.84 14.94 8.76
N ILE A 93 8.20 13.85 9.18
CA ILE A 93 8.55 13.14 10.43
C ILE A 93 9.95 12.54 10.34
N SER A 94 10.30 11.89 9.22
CA SER A 94 11.63 11.32 9.04
C SER A 94 12.73 12.38 9.02
N PHE A 95 12.48 13.55 8.43
CA PHE A 95 13.40 14.68 8.50
C PHE A 95 13.62 15.19 9.93
N ILE A 96 12.55 15.24 10.75
CA ILE A 96 12.65 15.62 12.17
C ILE A 96 13.49 14.60 12.95
N LEU A 97 13.25 13.31 12.73
CA LEU A 97 13.97 12.23 13.42
C LEU A 97 15.46 12.19 13.04
N ASP A 98 15.78 12.42 11.76
CA ASP A 98 17.18 12.45 11.30
C ASP A 98 17.96 13.62 11.94
N LYS A 99 17.28 14.76 12.15
CA LYS A 99 17.86 15.94 12.82
C LYS A 99 18.09 15.74 14.32
N GLU A 100 17.43 14.77 14.95
CA GLU A 100 17.64 14.41 16.36
C GLU A 100 19.06 13.86 16.62
N ASN A 101 19.75 13.35 15.58
CA ASN A 101 21.10 12.80 15.71
C ASN A 101 22.22 13.86 15.80
N GLU A 102 22.02 15.10 15.34
CA GLU A 102 23.12 16.09 15.28
C GLU A 102 23.11 17.12 16.40
N SER A 103 21.99 17.32 17.10
CA SER A 103 21.91 18.19 18.29
C SER A 103 20.50 18.09 18.84
N GLY A 104 20.31 17.37 19.96
CA GLY A 104 19.02 16.97 20.54
C GLY A 104 18.06 18.08 21.00
N LEU A 105 17.89 19.13 20.22
CA LEU A 105 16.94 20.22 20.42
C LEU A 105 16.51 20.77 19.05
N ILE A 106 15.26 20.51 18.68
CA ILE A 106 14.62 21.18 17.55
C ILE A 106 14.54 22.67 17.90
N THR A 107 15.42 23.48 17.30
CA THR A 107 15.39 24.94 17.40
C THR A 107 14.06 25.45 16.85
N LEU A 108 13.41 26.39 17.56
CA LEU A 108 12.10 26.97 17.21
C LEU A 108 12.04 27.54 15.77
N ASP A 109 13.19 27.88 15.18
CA ASP A 109 13.29 28.32 13.78
C ASP A 109 13.04 27.20 12.77
N GLY A 110 13.37 25.95 13.09
CA GLY A 110 13.08 24.78 12.24
C GLY A 110 11.58 24.44 12.18
N THR A 111 10.82 24.90 13.18
CA THR A 111 9.38 24.68 13.32
C THR A 111 8.54 25.51 12.34
N ARG A 112 9.13 26.52 11.68
CA ARG A 112 8.43 27.36 10.69
C ARG A 112 8.17 26.64 9.36
N SER A 113 8.94 25.60 9.05
CA SER A 113 8.76 24.77 7.85
C SER A 113 7.80 23.60 8.06
N LEU A 114 7.33 23.37 9.30
CA LEU A 114 6.45 22.26 9.62
C LEU A 114 5.01 22.61 9.18
N SER A 115 4.49 21.82 8.25
CA SER A 115 3.11 21.97 7.76
C SER A 115 2.12 21.35 8.74
N ASN A 116 2.57 20.38 9.54
CA ASN A 116 1.71 19.69 10.49
C ASN A 116 1.45 20.55 11.74
N LYS A 117 0.20 21.04 11.85
CA LYS A 117 -0.26 21.90 12.94
C LYS A 117 -0.15 21.22 14.31
N GLU A 118 -0.36 19.91 14.41
CA GLU A 118 -0.32 19.16 15.67
C GLU A 118 1.11 18.99 16.17
N VAL A 119 2.04 18.63 15.27
CA VAL A 119 3.47 18.52 15.59
C VAL A 119 4.01 19.87 16.05
N LYS A 120 3.66 20.95 15.36
CA LYS A 120 4.03 22.32 15.77
C LYS A 120 3.51 22.66 17.17
N ALA A 121 2.23 22.40 17.45
CA ALA A 121 1.64 22.67 18.76
C ALA A 121 2.32 21.86 19.88
N ASN A 122 2.65 20.60 19.62
CA ASN A 122 3.36 19.75 20.58
C ASN A 122 4.78 20.27 20.83
N ILE A 123 5.51 20.68 19.80
CA ILE A 123 6.86 21.25 19.94
C ILE A 123 6.81 22.55 20.76
N GLU A 124 5.85 23.44 20.49
CA GLU A 124 5.66 24.67 21.27
C GLU A 124 5.32 24.38 22.74
N LEU A 125 4.47 23.39 22.99
CA LEU A 125 4.13 22.95 24.36
C LEU A 125 5.36 22.42 25.10
N VAL A 126 6.18 21.58 24.46
CA VAL A 126 7.41 21.04 25.05
C VAL A 126 8.40 22.17 25.36
N HIS A 127 8.60 23.11 24.45
CA HIS A 127 9.45 24.29 24.69
C HIS A 127 8.96 25.13 25.88
N SER A 128 7.64 25.33 26.00
CA SER A 128 7.05 26.00 27.15
C SER A 128 7.32 25.26 28.47
N GLN A 129 7.19 23.93 28.48
CA GLN A 129 7.49 23.10 29.64
C GLN A 129 8.98 23.15 30.03
N ILE A 130 9.89 23.10 29.05
CA ILE A 130 11.33 23.23 29.28
C ILE A 130 11.63 24.59 29.92
N ARG A 131 11.08 25.68 29.38
CA ARG A 131 11.26 27.03 29.93
C ARG A 131 10.74 27.12 31.37
N ALA A 132 9.56 26.56 31.64
CA ALA A 132 9.00 26.53 33.00
C ALA A 132 9.89 25.74 33.98
N LYS A 133 10.46 24.61 33.55
CA LYS A 133 11.41 23.84 34.36
C LYS A 133 12.70 24.60 34.61
N GLU A 134 13.25 25.30 33.61
CA GLU A 134 14.47 26.09 33.80
C GLU A 134 14.28 27.29 34.71
N LEU A 135 13.14 27.97 34.63
CA LEU A 135 12.78 29.02 35.58
C LEU A 135 12.70 28.45 37.01
N LYS A 136 12.10 27.27 37.18
CA LYS A 136 12.01 26.61 38.48
C LYS A 136 13.38 26.21 39.02
N LYS A 137 14.27 25.68 38.17
CA LYS A 137 15.65 25.36 38.53
C LYS A 137 16.41 26.61 38.99
N THR A 138 16.33 27.69 38.21
CA THR A 138 16.96 28.98 38.54
C THR A 138 16.46 29.54 39.88
N SER A 139 15.15 29.42 40.15
CA SER A 139 14.57 29.84 41.42
C SER A 139 15.07 28.99 42.61
N LEU A 140 15.18 27.68 42.44
CA LEU A 140 15.73 26.79 43.48
C LEU A 140 17.21 27.08 43.73
N ASP A 141 17.99 27.34 42.69
CA ASP A 141 19.41 27.72 42.82
C ASP A 141 19.56 29.04 43.62
N SER A 142 18.63 29.98 43.41
CA SER A 142 18.58 31.25 44.14
C SER A 142 18.21 31.03 45.62
N GLU A 143 17.28 30.12 45.90
CA GLU A 143 16.87 29.76 47.25
C GLU A 143 18.00 29.03 48.02
N ILE A 144 18.69 28.10 47.35
CA ILE A 144 19.88 27.43 47.89
C ILE A 144 20.96 28.45 48.24
N SER A 145 21.23 29.40 47.33
CA SER A 145 22.22 30.46 47.56
C SER A 145 21.85 31.32 48.78
N GLY A 146 20.57 31.70 48.92
CA GLY A 146 20.10 32.46 50.08
C GLY A 146 20.15 31.67 51.40
N LEU A 147 19.90 30.35 51.36
CA LEU A 147 20.06 29.49 52.53
C LEU A 147 21.52 29.31 52.93
N GLN A 148 22.44 29.20 51.96
CA GLN A 148 23.88 29.17 52.21
C GLN A 148 24.37 30.46 52.86
N GLU A 149 23.87 31.61 52.40
CA GLU A 149 24.20 32.91 53.00
C GLU A 149 23.71 32.99 54.46
N LYS A 150 22.48 32.54 54.74
CA LYS A 150 21.95 32.46 56.11
C LYS A 150 22.76 31.52 56.99
N LEU A 151 23.17 30.37 56.46
CA LEU A 151 23.99 29.40 57.19
C LEU A 151 25.36 29.98 57.52
N SER A 152 26.02 30.62 56.56
CA SER A 152 27.29 31.33 56.79
C SER A 152 27.16 32.45 57.83
N SER A 153 26.05 33.21 57.79
CA SER A 153 25.78 34.24 58.79
C SER A 153 25.58 33.64 60.19
N LYS A 154 24.87 32.52 60.30
CA LYS A 154 24.65 31.81 61.58
C LYS A 154 25.95 31.21 62.13
N GLU A 155 26.81 30.66 61.27
CA GLU A 155 28.14 30.17 61.67
C GLU A 155 29.03 31.29 62.22
N LYS A 156 29.04 32.45 61.57
CA LYS A 156 29.76 33.64 62.06
C LYS A 156 29.23 34.12 63.41
N GLU A 157 27.91 34.14 63.58
CA GLU A 157 27.26 34.53 64.84
C GLU A 157 27.61 33.57 65.99
N LEU A 158 27.64 32.26 65.71
CA LEU A 158 28.10 31.26 66.67
C LEU A 158 29.59 31.40 67.03
N ALA A 159 30.44 31.73 66.06
CA ALA A 159 31.87 31.95 66.30
C ALA A 159 32.10 33.16 67.23
N LEU A 160 31.36 34.25 67.04
CA LEU A 160 31.43 35.45 67.90
C LEU A 160 30.95 35.17 69.33
N LEU A 161 29.85 34.43 69.49
CA LEU A 161 29.37 34.01 70.81
C LEU A 161 30.34 33.08 71.53
N ALA A 162 31.03 32.20 70.79
CA ALA A 162 32.07 31.34 71.36
C ALA A 162 33.30 32.13 71.82
N GLU A 163 33.61 33.25 71.15
CA GLU A 163 34.68 34.17 71.53
C GLU A 163 34.33 35.00 72.78
N GLU A 164 33.04 35.28 73.01
CA GLU A 164 32.55 36.05 74.17
C GLU A 164 32.44 35.22 75.47
N ILE A 165 32.48 33.88 75.36
CA ILE A 165 32.39 32.94 76.50
C ILE A 165 33.79 32.59 77.07
N ASN A 166 34.88 33.07 76.46
CA ASN A 166 36.26 32.82 76.88
C ASN A 166 36.98 34.11 77.31
#